data_AF-A0A414LXA4-F1
#
_entry.id   AF-A0A414LXA4-F1
#
_cell.length_a   1.000
_cell.length_b   1.000
_cell.length_c   1.000
_cell.angle_alpha   90.00
_cell.angle_beta   90.00
_cell.angle_gamma   90.00
#
_symmetry.space_group_name_H-M   'P 1'
#
loop_
_entity.id
_entity.type
_entity.pdbx_description
1 polymer ?
#
loop_
_entity_poly.entity_id
_entity_poly.type
_entity_poly.pdbx_seq_one_letter_code
_entity_poly.pdbx_strand_id
1 'polypeptide(L)'
;MGELILCSHPIAAMPYYIDNISLNVYSLEELCYYIENHLYLIEADFMSEELCLWIGQELDEKDLAQSLRSVLLGNGSLSDFTELILRSCGYCSEDTIRHIRSVLLDMQNKSVFECSKIRADRYMESEKYVKAIHEYRKLLGMEEECKKNPVLEGNIRHNLGTACAELFLFDEAAANFLNAYRLNQNRESLAACMAACRLAKKTDILKKYKEEFHVSDEAFKSMSDQWNSVLKSEDILQKQTEAEHLIKDAQGQLEENKPLMEQIRKWSEAYKKSCRL
;
A
#
# COMPACT_ATOMS: atom_id res chain seq x y z
N MET A 1 2.56 -23.88 -6.48
CA MET A 1 2.12 -25.06 -5.70
C MET A 1 1.68 -24.53 -4.36
N GLY A 2 0.40 -24.65 -4.00
CA GLY A 2 -0.08 -24.20 -2.69
C GLY A 2 0.32 -25.23 -1.64
N GLU A 3 1.03 -24.80 -0.60
CA GLU A 3 1.21 -25.61 0.60
C GLU A 3 -0.14 -25.76 1.30
N LEU A 4 -0.46 -26.99 1.70
CA LEU A 4 -1.71 -27.33 2.32
C LEU A 4 -1.53 -27.13 3.82
N ILE A 5 -2.01 -26.00 4.36
CA ILE A 5 -1.99 -25.73 5.80
C ILE A 5 -3.16 -26.50 6.41
N LEU A 6 -2.85 -27.50 7.23
CA LEU A 6 -3.86 -28.25 7.99
C LEU A 6 -4.23 -27.41 9.22
N CYS A 7 -5.46 -26.88 9.27
CA CYS A 7 -5.95 -26.24 10.50
C CYS A 7 -6.01 -27.30 11.60
N SER A 8 -5.12 -27.19 12.59
CA SER A 8 -5.00 -28.18 13.66
C SER A 8 -5.69 -27.75 14.95
N HIS A 9 -6.13 -26.49 15.03
CA HIS A 9 -6.72 -25.91 16.24
C HIS A 9 -8.24 -25.92 16.23
N PRO A 10 -8.88 -25.93 17.42
CA PRO A 10 -10.32 -25.76 17.55
C PRO A 10 -10.79 -24.45 16.91
N ILE A 11 -12.01 -24.46 16.39
CA ILE A 11 -12.70 -23.25 15.93
C ILE A 11 -13.51 -22.72 17.12
N ALA A 12 -13.28 -21.46 17.47
CA ALA A 12 -13.98 -20.77 18.55
C ALA A 12 -15.49 -20.76 18.34
N ALA A 13 -16.26 -20.94 19.42
CA ALA A 13 -17.71 -20.77 19.38
C ALA A 13 -18.08 -19.29 19.33
N MET A 14 -17.35 -18.46 20.09
CA MET A 14 -17.44 -17.00 20.06
C MET A 14 -16.19 -16.42 19.41
N PRO A 15 -16.30 -15.67 18.29
CA PRO A 15 -15.12 -15.10 17.63
C PRO A 15 -14.48 -14.00 18.46
N TYR A 16 -13.18 -13.79 18.25
CA TYR A 16 -12.52 -12.55 18.63
C TYR A 16 -12.83 -11.49 17.58
N TYR A 17 -13.34 -10.34 18.01
CA TYR A 17 -13.69 -9.25 17.11
C TYR A 17 -12.56 -8.22 17.05
N ILE A 18 -12.06 -7.97 15.84
CA ILE A 18 -11.04 -6.95 15.57
C ILE A 18 -11.75 -5.69 15.09
N ASP A 19 -11.87 -4.72 15.99
CA ASP A 19 -12.61 -3.47 15.77
C ASP A 19 -12.13 -2.71 14.52
N ASN A 20 -10.80 -2.57 14.37
CA ASN A 20 -10.16 -1.70 13.37
C ASN A 20 -10.54 -2.02 11.91
N ILE A 21 -10.90 -3.28 11.62
CA ILE A 21 -11.35 -3.73 10.29
C ILE A 21 -12.68 -4.47 10.31
N SER A 22 -13.37 -4.47 11.46
CA SER A 22 -14.64 -5.17 11.66
C SER A 22 -14.59 -6.65 11.24
N LEU A 23 -13.56 -7.36 11.70
CA LEU A 23 -13.30 -8.76 11.34
C LEU A 23 -13.51 -9.69 12.54
N ASN A 24 -14.27 -10.77 12.33
CA ASN A 24 -14.36 -11.88 13.27
C ASN A 24 -13.25 -12.89 12.96
N VAL A 25 -12.53 -13.31 14.00
CA VAL A 25 -11.49 -14.34 13.95
C VAL A 25 -11.93 -15.52 14.81
N TYR A 26 -11.86 -16.72 14.25
CA TYR A 26 -12.36 -17.95 14.85
C TYR A 26 -11.26 -18.96 15.17
N SER A 27 -10.05 -18.82 14.65
CA SER A 27 -8.94 -19.74 14.95
C SER A 27 -7.59 -19.03 15.08
N LEU A 28 -6.58 -19.76 15.58
CA LEU A 28 -5.20 -19.25 15.61
C LEU A 28 -4.64 -19.00 14.19
N GLU A 29 -4.99 -19.84 13.22
CA GLU A 29 -4.57 -19.66 11.82
C GLU A 29 -5.18 -18.40 11.22
N GLU A 30 -6.46 -18.11 11.49
CA GLU A 30 -7.10 -16.86 11.06
C GLU A 30 -6.48 -15.63 11.76
N LEU A 31 -6.10 -15.77 13.04
CA LEU A 31 -5.39 -14.71 13.76
C LEU A 31 -4.00 -14.46 13.15
N CYS A 32 -3.27 -15.52 12.80
CA CYS A 32 -1.98 -15.42 12.12
C CYS A 32 -2.12 -14.82 10.71
N TYR A 33 -3.14 -15.23 9.97
CA TYR A 33 -3.50 -14.62 8.69
C TYR A 33 -3.75 -13.11 8.83
N TYR A 34 -4.51 -12.71 9.85
CA TYR A 34 -4.75 -11.30 10.14
C TYR A 34 -3.43 -10.57 10.42
N ILE A 35 -2.60 -11.10 11.32
CA ILE A 35 -1.32 -10.49 11.69
C ILE A 35 -0.42 -10.29 10.46
N GLU A 36 -0.31 -11.30 9.60
CA GLU A 36 0.51 -11.24 8.39
C GLU A 36 -0.02 -10.21 7.38
N ASN A 37 -1.34 -10.22 7.11
CA ASN A 37 -1.93 -9.41 6.03
C ASN A 37 -2.23 -7.97 6.46
N HIS A 38 -2.37 -7.74 7.76
CA HIS A 38 -2.71 -6.45 8.39
C HIS A 38 -1.64 -6.01 9.40
N LEU A 39 -0.38 -6.43 9.22
CA LEU A 39 0.77 -6.09 10.08
C LEU A 39 0.82 -4.62 10.50
N TYR A 40 0.61 -3.72 9.55
CA TYR A 40 0.66 -2.27 9.78
C TYR A 40 -0.54 -1.72 10.58
N LEU A 41 -1.60 -2.50 10.79
CA LEU A 41 -2.74 -2.14 11.63
C LEU A 41 -2.61 -2.66 13.07
N ILE A 42 -1.56 -3.42 13.36
CA ILE A 42 -1.29 -3.94 14.70
C ILE A 42 -0.66 -2.83 15.53
N GLU A 43 -1.43 -2.29 16.48
CA GLU A 43 -1.00 -1.27 17.42
C GLU A 43 -0.86 -1.85 18.84
N ALA A 44 -0.46 -1.03 19.80
CA ALA A 44 -0.15 -1.49 21.16
C ALA A 44 -1.36 -2.09 21.90
N ASP A 45 -2.58 -1.69 21.52
CA ASP A 45 -3.84 -2.21 22.05
C ASP A 45 -4.14 -3.65 21.62
N PHE A 46 -3.51 -4.16 20.56
CA PHE A 46 -3.59 -5.56 20.16
C PHE A 46 -3.04 -6.51 21.24
N MET A 47 -2.06 -6.05 22.02
CA MET A 47 -1.50 -6.76 23.17
C MET A 47 -2.42 -6.59 24.38
N SER A 48 -3.52 -7.34 24.42
CA SER A 48 -4.60 -7.18 25.40
C SER A 48 -4.85 -8.43 26.25
N GLU A 49 -5.40 -8.22 27.46
CA GLU A 49 -5.88 -9.31 28.31
C GLU A 49 -7.09 -10.03 27.69
N GLU A 50 -7.91 -9.30 26.93
CA GLU A 50 -9.07 -9.86 26.22
C GLU A 50 -8.65 -10.93 25.21
N LEU A 51 -7.62 -10.64 24.40
CA LEU A 51 -7.09 -11.60 23.44
C LEU A 51 -6.50 -12.83 24.15
N CYS A 52 -5.79 -12.63 25.28
CA CYS A 52 -5.26 -13.73 26.08
C CYS A 52 -6.37 -14.63 26.65
N LEU A 53 -7.48 -14.04 27.12
CA LEU A 53 -8.65 -14.77 27.60
C LEU A 53 -9.30 -15.57 26.48
N TRP A 54 -9.52 -14.95 25.33
CA TRP A 54 -10.12 -15.61 24.17
C TRP A 54 -9.31 -16.82 23.71
N ILE A 55 -7.99 -16.67 23.53
CA ILE A 55 -7.10 -17.78 23.15
C ILE A 55 -7.19 -18.94 24.16
N GLY A 56 -7.17 -18.64 25.46
CA GLY A 56 -7.21 -19.68 26.49
C GLY A 56 -8.57 -20.36 26.69
N GLN A 57 -9.68 -19.65 26.43
CA GLN A 57 -11.03 -20.13 26.71
C GLN A 57 -11.73 -20.68 25.46
N GLU A 58 -11.69 -19.96 24.35
CA GLU A 58 -12.41 -20.32 23.13
C GLU A 58 -11.61 -21.29 22.25
N LEU A 59 -10.27 -21.24 22.30
CA LEU A 59 -9.40 -22.13 21.53
C LEU A 59 -8.77 -23.26 22.38
N ASP A 60 -9.02 -23.28 23.69
CA ASP A 60 -8.42 -24.19 24.68
C ASP A 60 -6.88 -24.14 24.77
N GLU A 61 -6.27 -23.04 24.32
CA GLU A 61 -4.81 -22.84 24.26
C GLU A 61 -4.28 -22.20 25.56
N LYS A 62 -4.42 -22.93 26.68
CA LYS A 62 -4.11 -22.44 28.03
C LYS A 62 -2.63 -22.04 28.22
N ASP A 63 -1.70 -22.83 27.67
CA ASP A 63 -0.26 -22.60 27.83
C ASP A 63 0.20 -21.35 27.04
N LEU A 64 -0.34 -21.17 25.83
CA LEU A 64 -0.11 -19.97 25.03
C LEU A 64 -0.68 -18.74 25.73
N ALA A 65 -1.93 -18.80 26.21
CA ALA A 65 -2.56 -17.71 26.95
C ALA A 65 -1.74 -17.30 28.19
N GLN A 66 -1.20 -18.26 28.94
CA GLN A 66 -0.34 -17.98 30.10
C GLN A 66 0.99 -17.32 29.69
N SER A 67 1.57 -17.75 28.58
CA SER A 67 2.80 -17.17 28.04
C SER A 67 2.58 -15.72 27.58
N LEU A 68 1.48 -15.45 26.88
CA LEU A 68 1.06 -14.12 26.43
C LEU A 68 0.81 -13.17 27.61
N ARG A 69 0.11 -13.62 28.66
CA ARG A 69 -0.08 -12.85 29.90
C ARG A 69 1.24 -12.52 30.59
N SER A 70 2.20 -13.43 30.56
CA SER A 70 3.51 -13.21 31.16
C SER A 70 4.27 -12.08 30.44
N VAL A 71 4.13 -11.99 29.11
CA VAL A 71 4.64 -10.85 28.32
C VAL A 71 3.89 -9.56 28.68
N LEU A 72 2.56 -9.62 28.82
CA LEU A 72 1.71 -8.47 29.16
C LEU A 72 2.05 -7.86 30.52
N LEU A 73 2.24 -8.69 31.54
CA LEU A 73 2.59 -8.25 32.90
C LEU A 73 4.08 -7.93 33.07
N GLY A 74 4.93 -8.51 32.23
CA GLY A 74 6.39 -8.44 32.32
C GLY A 74 7.05 -7.29 31.56
N ASN A 75 6.29 -6.31 31.06
CA ASN A 75 6.76 -5.26 30.14
C ASN A 75 7.40 -5.81 28.86
N GLY A 76 6.90 -6.94 28.35
CA GLY A 76 7.34 -7.47 27.06
C GLY A 76 6.89 -6.57 25.90
N SER A 77 7.50 -6.75 24.72
CA SER A 77 7.16 -5.94 23.55
C SER A 77 5.97 -6.53 22.77
N LEU A 78 5.27 -5.68 22.02
CA LEU A 78 4.27 -6.11 21.04
C LEU A 78 4.85 -7.12 20.04
N SER A 79 6.14 -6.99 19.70
CA SER A 79 6.83 -7.92 18.81
C SER A 79 6.98 -9.32 19.42
N ASP A 80 7.31 -9.41 20.71
CA ASP A 80 7.43 -10.68 21.43
C ASP A 80 6.05 -11.34 21.60
N PHE A 81 5.04 -10.54 21.94
CA PHE A 81 3.65 -10.99 22.06
C PHE A 81 3.13 -11.60 20.75
N THR A 82 3.33 -10.88 19.64
CA THR A 82 2.89 -11.32 18.31
C THR A 82 3.67 -12.55 17.84
N GLU A 83 4.97 -12.63 18.11
CA GLU A 83 5.78 -13.80 17.76
C GLU A 83 5.31 -15.08 18.46
N LEU A 84 4.91 -15.01 19.75
CA LEU A 84 4.35 -16.16 20.45
C LEU A 84 3.09 -16.70 19.75
N ILE A 85 2.20 -15.82 19.29
CA ILE A 85 1.00 -16.21 18.53
C ILE A 85 1.41 -16.87 17.21
N LEU A 86 2.29 -16.25 16.43
CA LEU A 86 2.67 -16.75 15.10
C LEU A 86 3.34 -18.11 15.14
N ARG A 87 4.11 -18.41 16.20
CA ARG A 87 4.79 -19.69 16.38
C ARG A 87 3.88 -20.82 16.87
N SER A 88 2.66 -20.51 17.30
CA SER A 88 1.77 -21.49 17.93
C SER A 88 1.14 -22.48 16.95
N CYS A 89 0.80 -22.05 15.73
CA CYS A 89 0.04 -22.88 14.79
C CYS A 89 0.77 -23.23 13.48
N GLY A 90 2.02 -22.81 13.30
CA GLY A 90 2.83 -23.13 12.12
C GLY A 90 2.35 -22.51 10.81
N TYR A 91 1.38 -21.59 10.87
CA TYR A 91 0.81 -20.91 9.70
C TYR A 91 1.85 -20.03 8.97
N CYS A 92 2.69 -19.30 9.70
CA CYS A 92 3.73 -18.44 9.13
C CYS A 92 5.09 -19.16 9.05
N SER A 93 5.83 -18.93 7.96
CA SER A 93 7.23 -19.36 7.85
C SER A 93 8.15 -18.55 8.76
N GLU A 94 9.32 -19.10 9.13
CA GLU A 94 10.31 -18.38 9.94
C GLU A 94 10.76 -17.05 9.32
N ASP A 95 10.84 -16.97 7.99
CA ASP A 95 11.18 -15.73 7.29
C ASP A 95 10.07 -14.67 7.47
N THR A 96 8.80 -15.09 7.41
CA THR A 96 7.63 -14.24 7.63
C THR A 96 7.59 -13.73 9.06
N ILE A 97 7.83 -14.61 10.05
CA ILE A 97 7.89 -14.24 11.47
C ILE A 97 9.01 -13.23 11.72
N ARG A 98 10.21 -13.47 11.17
CA ARG A 98 11.33 -12.53 11.28
C ARG A 98 11.02 -11.16 10.65
N HIS A 99 10.33 -11.14 9.51
CA HIS A 99 9.88 -9.90 8.88
C HIS A 99 8.88 -9.13 9.76
N ILE A 100 7.82 -9.80 10.24
CA ILE A 100 6.81 -9.21 11.13
C ILE A 100 7.46 -8.62 12.39
N ARG A 101 8.33 -9.39 13.05
CA ARG A 101 9.05 -8.93 14.25
C ARG A 101 9.87 -7.67 13.96
N SER A 102 10.60 -7.64 12.84
CA SER A 102 11.40 -6.48 12.45
C SER A 102 10.56 -5.22 12.23
N VAL A 103 9.37 -5.35 11.63
CA VAL A 103 8.47 -4.22 11.39
C VAL A 103 7.89 -3.69 12.70
N LEU A 104 7.43 -4.58 13.59
CA LEU A 104 6.86 -4.18 14.88
C LEU A 104 7.91 -3.49 15.77
N LEU A 105 9.16 -3.96 15.74
CA LEU A 105 10.28 -3.32 16.45
C LEU A 105 10.63 -1.95 15.87
N ASP A 106 10.62 -1.79 14.55
CA ASP A 106 10.85 -0.49 13.91
C ASP A 106 9.76 0.51 14.29
N MET A 107 8.50 0.08 14.41
CA MET A 107 7.40 0.95 14.85
C MET A 107 7.42 1.24 16.35
N GLN A 108 8.16 0.48 17.16
CA GLN A 108 8.17 0.63 18.60
C GLN A 108 8.81 1.97 19.02
N ASN A 109 8.20 2.64 20.00
CA ASN A 109 8.63 3.94 20.55
C ASN A 109 8.63 5.11 19.53
N LYS A 110 7.99 4.94 18.37
CA LYS A 110 7.78 6.02 17.40
C LYS A 110 6.46 6.74 17.66
N SER A 111 6.41 8.01 17.27
CA SER A 111 5.16 8.78 17.32
C SER A 111 4.12 8.22 16.34
N VAL A 112 2.84 8.56 16.55
CA VAL A 112 1.75 8.19 15.63
C VAL A 112 2.02 8.66 14.20
N PHE A 113 2.64 9.83 14.05
CA PHE A 113 3.03 10.37 12.76
C PHE A 113 4.13 9.52 12.10
N GLU A 114 5.20 9.19 12.82
CA GLU A 114 6.28 8.35 12.31
C GLU A 114 5.80 6.95 11.94
N CYS A 115 4.96 6.33 12.78
CA CYS A 115 4.33 5.06 12.48
C CYS A 115 3.50 5.16 11.20
N SER A 116 2.63 6.16 11.06
CA SER A 116 1.79 6.32 9.86
C SER A 116 2.64 6.55 8.60
N LYS A 117 3.78 7.25 8.70
CA LYS A 117 4.74 7.39 7.59
C LYS A 117 5.36 6.06 7.20
N ILE A 118 5.82 5.26 8.18
CA ILE A 118 6.36 3.93 7.93
C ILE A 118 5.31 3.07 7.23
N ARG A 119 4.05 3.07 7.71
CA ARG A 119 2.95 2.32 7.08
C ARG A 119 2.74 2.72 5.63
N ALA A 120 2.64 4.02 5.36
CA ALA A 120 2.42 4.53 4.00
C ALA A 120 3.55 4.11 3.06
N ASP A 121 4.81 4.30 3.47
CA ASP A 121 5.98 3.96 2.68
C ASP A 121 6.07 2.44 2.43
N ARG A 122 5.76 1.60 3.42
CA ARG A 122 5.74 0.14 3.25
C ARG A 122 4.60 -0.34 2.35
N TYR A 123 3.44 0.29 2.42
CA TYR A 123 2.35 0.01 1.48
C TYR A 123 2.73 0.38 0.04
N MET A 124 3.50 1.46 -0.16
CA MET A 124 4.06 1.79 -1.47
C MET A 124 5.04 0.72 -1.97
N GLU A 125 6.01 0.34 -1.14
CA GLU A 125 7.00 -0.70 -1.48
C GLU A 125 6.35 -2.05 -1.82
N SER A 126 5.19 -2.34 -1.23
CA SER A 126 4.43 -3.57 -1.45
C SER A 126 3.37 -3.46 -2.56
N GLU A 127 3.37 -2.36 -3.34
CA GLU A 127 2.40 -2.08 -4.41
C GLU A 127 0.92 -2.04 -3.95
N LYS A 128 0.68 -1.80 -2.65
CA LYS A 128 -0.66 -1.66 -2.04
C LYS A 128 -1.08 -0.19 -2.08
N TYR A 129 -1.19 0.38 -3.28
CA TYR A 129 -1.30 1.83 -3.49
C TYR A 129 -2.52 2.47 -2.83
N VAL A 130 -3.67 1.78 -2.77
CA VAL A 130 -4.88 2.32 -2.11
C VAL A 130 -4.65 2.52 -0.61
N LYS A 131 -3.98 1.56 0.05
CA LYS A 131 -3.64 1.67 1.48
C LYS A 131 -2.59 2.76 1.71
N ALA A 132 -1.60 2.88 0.82
CA ALA A 132 -0.63 3.97 0.86
C ALA A 132 -1.29 5.35 0.73
N ILE A 133 -2.22 5.51 -0.23
CA ILE A 133 -3.00 6.75 -0.41
C ILE A 133 -3.76 7.11 0.86
N HIS A 134 -4.40 6.13 1.51
CA HIS A 134 -5.13 6.35 2.75
C HIS A 134 -4.21 6.86 3.86
N GLU A 135 -3.09 6.19 4.10
CA GLU A 135 -2.13 6.58 5.15
C GLU A 135 -1.44 7.94 4.83
N TYR A 136 -1.09 8.22 3.58
CA TYR A 136 -0.55 9.55 3.21
C TYR A 136 -1.58 10.66 3.41
N ARG A 137 -2.87 10.43 3.10
CA ARG A 137 -3.93 11.40 3.40
C ARG A 137 -4.11 11.61 4.89
N LYS A 138 -4.03 10.54 5.69
CA LYS A 138 -4.04 10.61 7.16
C LYS A 138 -2.88 11.46 7.70
N LEU A 139 -1.67 11.27 7.17
CA LEU A 139 -0.50 12.10 7.51
C LEU A 139 -0.71 13.58 7.18
N LEU A 140 -1.25 13.89 6.00
CA LEU A 140 -1.54 15.28 5.62
C LEU A 140 -2.65 15.93 6.48
N GLY A 141 -3.49 15.12 7.14
CA GLY A 141 -4.46 15.58 8.13
C GLY A 141 -3.86 15.90 9.51
N MET A 142 -2.62 15.49 9.78
CA MET A 142 -1.89 15.82 11.02
C MET A 142 -1.24 17.19 10.86
N GLU A 143 -2.09 18.24 10.91
CA GLU A 143 -1.69 19.60 10.54
C GLU A 143 -0.54 20.17 11.39
N GLU A 144 -0.45 19.80 12.67
CA GLU A 144 0.58 20.31 13.57
C GLU A 144 1.99 19.89 13.16
N GLU A 145 2.15 18.67 12.65
CA GLU A 145 3.40 18.10 12.18
C GLU A 145 3.76 18.64 10.78
N CYS A 146 2.78 18.72 9.87
CA CYS A 146 2.99 19.23 8.52
C CYS A 146 3.27 20.73 8.49
N LYS A 147 2.54 21.55 9.26
CA LYS A 147 2.74 23.02 9.31
C LYS A 147 4.13 23.40 9.81
N LYS A 148 4.72 22.60 10.69
CA LYS A 148 6.08 22.82 11.22
C LYS A 148 7.17 22.50 10.19
N ASN A 149 6.85 21.76 9.13
CA ASN A 149 7.83 21.35 8.13
C ASN A 149 7.21 21.26 6.72
N PRO A 150 7.18 22.38 5.97
CA PRO A 150 6.65 22.42 4.60
C PRO A 150 7.37 21.43 3.66
N VAL A 151 8.68 21.23 3.81
CA VAL A 151 9.43 20.29 2.96
C VAL A 151 8.96 18.85 3.19
N LEU A 152 8.71 18.47 4.45
CA LEU A 152 8.13 17.17 4.79
C LEU A 152 6.74 16.99 4.20
N GLU A 153 5.86 17.99 4.34
CA GLU A 153 4.53 17.96 3.70
C GLU A 153 4.66 17.80 2.18
N GLY A 154 5.57 18.55 1.56
CA GLY A 154 5.84 18.45 0.13
C GLY A 154 6.28 17.04 -0.29
N ASN A 155 7.15 16.39 0.50
CA ASN A 155 7.59 15.03 0.23
C ASN A 155 6.47 14.00 0.40
N ILE A 156 5.60 14.16 1.40
CA ILE A 156 4.41 13.31 1.57
C ILE A 156 3.46 13.46 0.38
N ARG A 157 3.23 14.70 -0.08
CA ARG A 157 2.43 14.95 -1.28
C ARG A 157 3.05 14.36 -2.53
N HIS A 158 4.38 14.38 -2.67
CA HIS A 158 5.06 13.71 -3.77
C HIS A 158 4.74 12.21 -3.78
N ASN A 159 4.93 11.53 -2.64
CA ASN A 159 4.68 10.09 -2.56
C ASN A 159 3.20 9.75 -2.77
N LEU A 160 2.28 10.58 -2.26
CA LEU A 160 0.85 10.46 -2.56
C LEU A 160 0.57 10.61 -4.06
N GLY A 161 1.21 11.57 -4.73
CA GLY A 161 1.13 11.76 -6.17
C GLY A 161 1.62 10.53 -6.95
N THR A 162 2.72 9.92 -6.51
CA THR A 162 3.25 8.68 -7.07
C THR A 162 2.24 7.53 -6.92
N ALA A 163 1.66 7.35 -5.74
CA ALA A 163 0.63 6.33 -5.50
C ALA A 163 -0.60 6.51 -6.41
N CYS A 164 -1.05 7.76 -6.60
CA CYS A 164 -2.13 8.09 -7.54
C CYS A 164 -1.74 7.78 -8.99
N ALA A 165 -0.50 8.06 -9.40
CA ALA A 165 -0.02 7.81 -10.75
C ALA A 165 0.02 6.31 -11.08
N GLU A 166 0.44 5.46 -10.13
CA GLU A 166 0.42 4.00 -10.27
C GLU A 166 -1.00 3.43 -10.45
N LEU A 167 -2.03 4.15 -9.97
CA LEU A 167 -3.44 3.82 -10.18
C LEU A 167 -4.07 4.52 -11.40
N PHE A 168 -3.25 5.15 -12.25
CA PHE A 168 -3.67 5.93 -13.42
C PHE A 168 -4.54 7.17 -13.09
N LEU A 169 -4.52 7.64 -11.84
CA LEU A 169 -5.25 8.82 -11.38
C LEU A 169 -4.43 10.10 -11.67
N PHE A 170 -4.16 10.36 -12.95
CA PHE A 170 -3.18 11.35 -13.36
C PHE A 170 -3.54 12.81 -13.01
N ASP A 171 -4.83 13.16 -12.98
CA ASP A 171 -5.26 14.48 -12.53
C ASP A 171 -4.96 14.70 -11.03
N GLU A 172 -5.24 13.70 -10.19
CA GLU A 172 -4.90 13.74 -8.75
C GLU A 172 -3.40 13.73 -8.52
N ALA A 173 -2.66 12.90 -9.29
CA ALA A 173 -1.21 12.84 -9.23
C ALA A 173 -0.58 14.20 -9.56
N ALA A 174 -1.00 14.83 -10.66
CA ALA A 174 -0.51 16.14 -11.08
C ALA A 174 -0.74 17.22 -10.01
N ALA A 175 -1.93 17.24 -9.39
CA ALA A 175 -2.24 18.18 -8.32
C ALA A 175 -1.35 17.98 -7.08
N ASN A 176 -1.13 16.73 -6.68
CA ASN A 176 -0.26 16.40 -5.55
C ASN A 176 1.21 16.74 -5.84
N PHE A 177 1.73 16.42 -7.02
CA PHE A 177 3.10 16.79 -7.42
C PHE A 177 3.30 18.30 -7.52
N LEU A 178 2.29 19.05 -7.97
CA LEU A 178 2.34 20.51 -8.01
C LEU A 178 2.45 21.10 -6.61
N ASN A 179 1.59 20.64 -5.69
CA ASN A 179 1.61 21.09 -4.30
C ASN A 179 2.90 20.66 -3.61
N ALA A 180 3.41 19.45 -3.91
CA ALA A 180 4.71 18.97 -3.47
C ALA A 180 5.81 19.95 -3.89
N TYR A 181 5.92 20.26 -5.18
CA TYR A 181 6.94 21.17 -5.70
C TYR A 181 6.86 22.56 -5.08
N ARG A 182 5.66 23.11 -4.89
CA ARG A 182 5.47 24.41 -4.25
C ARG A 182 6.02 24.44 -2.81
N LEU A 183 5.95 23.32 -2.10
CA LEU A 183 6.37 23.21 -0.70
C LEU A 183 7.84 22.81 -0.55
N ASN A 184 8.33 21.83 -1.33
CA ASN A 184 9.68 21.27 -1.19
C ASN A 184 10.69 21.81 -2.20
N GLN A 185 10.24 22.53 -3.25
CA GLN A 185 11.06 23.07 -4.35
C GLN A 185 11.93 22.01 -5.07
N ASN A 186 11.54 20.74 -4.97
CA ASN A 186 12.27 19.60 -5.54
C ASN A 186 11.95 19.45 -7.04
N ARG A 187 12.99 19.40 -7.89
CA ARG A 187 12.84 19.37 -9.35
C ARG A 187 12.20 18.08 -9.86
N GLU A 188 12.41 16.95 -9.18
CA GLU A 188 11.77 15.68 -9.49
C GLU A 188 10.24 15.78 -9.31
N SER A 189 9.76 16.52 -8.30
CA SER A 189 8.32 16.77 -8.10
C SER A 189 7.73 17.58 -9.26
N LEU A 190 8.44 18.60 -9.77
CA LEU A 190 7.99 19.35 -10.95
C LEU A 190 7.97 18.46 -12.21
N ALA A 191 9.01 17.66 -12.43
CA ALA A 191 9.10 16.75 -13.57
C ALA A 191 7.95 15.72 -13.54
N ALA A 192 7.65 15.16 -12.36
CA ALA A 192 6.54 14.24 -12.16
C ALA A 192 5.18 14.91 -12.40
N CYS A 193 4.98 16.16 -11.94
CA CYS A 193 3.78 16.96 -12.22
C CYS A 193 3.57 17.13 -13.74
N MET A 194 4.63 17.50 -14.46
CA MET A 194 4.57 17.70 -15.91
C MET A 194 4.30 16.39 -16.66
N ALA A 195 4.91 15.28 -16.24
CA ALA A 195 4.65 13.95 -16.79
C ALA A 195 3.18 13.53 -16.57
N ALA A 196 2.65 13.71 -15.35
CA ALA A 196 1.26 13.42 -15.03
C ALA A 196 0.27 14.29 -15.85
N CYS A 197 0.55 15.59 -16.01
CA CYS A 197 -0.25 16.46 -16.88
C CYS A 197 -0.28 15.96 -18.34
N ARG A 198 0.86 15.50 -18.84
CA ARG A 198 0.96 14.93 -20.19
C ARG A 198 0.13 13.64 -20.33
N LEU A 199 0.23 12.72 -19.36
CA LEU A 199 -0.54 11.47 -19.34
C LEU A 199 -2.05 11.73 -19.21
N ALA A 200 -2.45 12.75 -18.44
CA ALA A 200 -3.81 13.26 -18.36
C ALA A 200 -4.27 14.04 -19.61
N LYS A 201 -3.42 14.16 -20.64
CA LYS A 201 -3.67 14.91 -21.89
C LYS A 201 -4.00 16.40 -21.65
N LYS A 202 -3.46 17.01 -20.59
CA LYS A 202 -3.64 18.42 -20.23
C LYS A 202 -2.56 19.31 -20.83
N THR A 203 -2.50 19.39 -22.16
CA THR A 203 -1.45 20.14 -22.89
C THR A 203 -1.40 21.63 -22.53
N ASP A 204 -2.56 22.25 -22.28
CA ASP A 204 -2.63 23.67 -21.94
C ASP A 204 -2.10 23.97 -20.55
N ILE A 205 -2.38 23.07 -19.59
CA ILE A 205 -1.83 23.15 -18.22
C ILE A 205 -0.31 22.96 -18.25
N LEU A 206 0.18 22.03 -19.07
CA LEU A 206 1.60 21.79 -19.24
C LEU A 206 2.35 23.04 -19.75
N LYS A 207 1.79 23.74 -20.75
CA LYS A 207 2.33 25.01 -21.25
C LYS A 207 2.32 26.08 -20.15
N LYS A 208 1.20 26.22 -19.44
CA LYS A 208 1.07 27.15 -18.32
C LYS A 208 2.15 26.92 -17.25
N TYR A 209 2.38 25.67 -16.84
CA TYR A 209 3.40 25.38 -15.82
C TYR A 209 4.83 25.59 -16.32
N LYS A 210 5.10 25.35 -17.60
CA LYS A 210 6.40 25.71 -18.19
C LYS A 210 6.67 27.21 -18.04
N GLU A 211 5.67 28.04 -18.33
CA GLU A 211 5.76 29.50 -18.18
C GLU A 211 5.82 29.93 -16.70
N GLU A 212 4.89 29.45 -15.86
CA GLU A 212 4.77 29.78 -14.42
C GLU A 212 6.05 29.46 -13.65
N PHE A 213 6.70 28.33 -13.94
CA PHE A 213 7.90 27.88 -13.24
C PHE A 213 9.20 28.17 -14.01
N HIS A 214 9.13 28.98 -15.06
CA HIS A 214 10.27 29.39 -15.88
C HIS A 214 11.16 28.21 -16.31
N VAL A 215 10.53 27.10 -16.75
CA VAL A 215 11.25 25.93 -17.26
C VAL A 215 11.78 26.27 -18.65
N SER A 216 13.11 26.22 -18.81
CA SER A 216 13.76 26.54 -20.08
C SER A 216 13.32 25.59 -21.20
N ASP A 217 13.47 26.04 -22.45
CA ASP A 217 13.15 25.21 -23.62
C ASP A 217 13.99 23.94 -23.66
N GLU A 218 15.26 24.02 -23.26
CA GLU A 218 16.17 22.88 -23.18
C GLU A 218 15.74 21.88 -22.10
N ALA A 219 15.37 22.37 -20.91
CA ALA A 219 14.91 21.51 -19.81
C ALA A 219 13.59 20.82 -20.17
N PHE A 220 12.64 21.57 -20.74
CA PHE A 220 11.36 21.03 -21.19
C PHE A 220 11.54 20.01 -22.31
N LYS A 221 12.44 20.29 -23.28
CA LYS A 221 12.77 19.35 -24.35
C LYS A 221 13.39 18.07 -23.79
N SER A 222 14.35 18.18 -22.86
CA SER A 222 14.96 17.04 -22.19
C SER A 222 13.91 16.15 -21.50
N MET A 223 12.99 16.74 -20.75
CA MET A 223 11.87 16.00 -20.14
C MET A 223 10.99 15.32 -21.19
N SER A 224 10.62 16.04 -22.26
CA SER A 224 9.82 15.48 -23.34
C SER A 224 10.53 14.33 -24.06
N ASP A 225 11.84 14.43 -24.27
CA ASP A 225 12.64 13.39 -24.91
C ASP A 225 12.71 12.13 -24.03
N GLN A 226 12.84 12.29 -22.70
CA GLN A 226 12.78 11.19 -21.74
C GLN A 226 11.40 10.49 -21.75
N TRP A 227 10.30 11.23 -21.74
CA TRP A 227 8.97 10.61 -21.80
C TRP A 227 8.73 9.91 -23.15
N ASN A 228 9.19 10.53 -24.24
CA ASN A 228 9.08 9.98 -25.59
C ASN A 228 9.91 8.70 -25.74
N SER A 229 11.08 8.58 -25.11
CA SER A 229 11.89 7.37 -25.18
C SER A 229 11.20 6.18 -24.52
N VAL A 230 10.53 6.40 -23.38
CA VAL A 230 9.72 5.37 -22.70
C VAL A 230 8.54 4.94 -23.58
N LEU A 231 7.78 5.90 -24.14
CA LEU A 231 6.64 5.61 -25.01
C LEU A 231 7.01 4.91 -26.31
N LYS A 232 8.25 5.10 -26.79
CA LYS A 232 8.80 4.46 -27.98
C LYS A 232 9.66 3.23 -27.67
N SER A 233 9.68 2.78 -26.42
CA SER A 233 10.35 1.53 -26.07
C SER A 233 9.69 0.36 -26.79
N GLU A 234 10.50 -0.64 -27.14
CA GLU A 234 10.05 -1.81 -27.90
C GLU A 234 8.88 -2.53 -27.20
N ASP A 235 8.97 -2.72 -25.89
CA ASP A 235 7.92 -3.36 -25.08
C ASP A 235 6.59 -2.60 -25.13
N ILE A 236 6.62 -1.26 -25.02
CA ILE A 236 5.40 -0.45 -25.07
C ILE A 236 4.80 -0.44 -26.48
N LEU A 237 5.63 -0.30 -27.52
CA LEU A 237 5.18 -0.33 -28.91
C LEU A 237 4.58 -1.69 -29.29
N GLN A 238 5.16 -2.78 -28.81
CA GLN A 238 4.62 -4.12 -29.01
C GLN A 238 3.25 -4.25 -28.36
N LYS A 239 3.11 -3.88 -27.07
CA LYS A 239 1.83 -3.91 -26.35
C LYS A 239 0.76 -3.04 -27.02
N GLN A 240 1.14 -1.86 -27.50
CA GLN A 240 0.23 -0.98 -28.23
C GLN A 240 -0.25 -1.62 -29.54
N THR A 241 0.66 -2.20 -30.32
CA THR A 241 0.35 -2.86 -31.59
C THR A 241 -0.58 -4.07 -31.37
N GLU A 242 -0.31 -4.88 -30.34
CA GLU A 242 -1.16 -6.01 -29.95
C GLU A 242 -2.57 -5.54 -29.56
N ALA A 243 -2.68 -4.48 -28.76
CA ALA A 243 -3.97 -3.91 -28.39
C ALA A 243 -4.74 -3.36 -29.60
N GLU A 244 -4.08 -2.65 -30.51
CA GLU A 244 -4.68 -2.11 -31.74
C GLU A 244 -5.17 -3.23 -32.66
N HIS A 245 -4.41 -4.33 -32.78
CA HIS A 245 -4.82 -5.50 -33.55
C HIS A 245 -6.09 -6.15 -32.97
N LEU A 246 -6.13 -6.38 -31.65
CA LEU A 246 -7.29 -6.94 -30.97
C LEU A 246 -8.55 -6.07 -31.15
N ILE A 247 -8.41 -4.74 -31.06
CA ILE A 247 -9.51 -3.80 -31.28
C ILE A 247 -9.98 -3.83 -32.73
N LYS A 248 -9.06 -3.88 -33.69
CA LYS A 248 -9.38 -3.94 -35.12
C LYS A 248 -10.11 -5.24 -35.50
N ASP A 249 -9.64 -6.37 -34.99
CA ASP A 249 -10.23 -7.69 -35.20
C ASP A 249 -11.65 -7.81 -34.63
N ALA A 250 -11.94 -7.05 -33.56
CA ALA A 250 -13.28 -6.99 -33.00
C ALA A 250 -14.28 -6.28 -33.92
N GLN A 251 -13.85 -5.55 -34.95
CA GLN A 251 -14.72 -4.90 -35.95
C GLN A 251 -15.87 -4.06 -35.33
N GLY A 252 -15.68 -3.53 -34.12
CA GLY A 252 -16.71 -2.79 -33.37
C GLY A 252 -17.62 -3.65 -32.48
N GLN A 253 -17.60 -4.98 -32.62
CA GLN A 253 -18.25 -5.93 -31.72
C GLN A 253 -17.34 -6.29 -30.53
N LEU A 254 -16.95 -5.28 -29.75
CA LEU A 254 -15.94 -5.41 -28.70
C LEU A 254 -16.29 -6.48 -27.64
N GLU A 255 -17.55 -6.55 -27.24
CA GLU A 255 -18.02 -7.48 -26.19
C GLU A 255 -18.12 -8.94 -26.66
N GLU A 256 -18.30 -9.17 -27.97
CA GLU A 256 -18.43 -10.51 -28.55
C GLU A 256 -17.07 -11.10 -28.95
N ASN A 257 -16.03 -10.25 -29.09
CA ASN A 257 -14.68 -10.69 -29.43
C ASN A 257 -13.98 -11.34 -28.23
N LYS A 258 -13.97 -12.67 -28.20
CA LYS A 258 -13.37 -13.45 -27.10
C LYS A 258 -11.91 -13.10 -26.80
N PRO A 259 -10.99 -12.98 -27.79
CA PRO A 259 -9.59 -12.61 -27.52
C PRO A 259 -9.45 -11.25 -26.82
N LEU A 260 -10.18 -10.23 -27.29
CA LEU A 260 -10.15 -8.90 -26.69
C LEU A 260 -10.70 -8.92 -25.26
N MET A 261 -11.82 -9.59 -25.03
CA MET A 261 -12.42 -9.68 -23.70
C MET A 261 -11.53 -10.42 -22.70
N GLU A 262 -10.83 -11.46 -23.13
CA GLU A 262 -9.85 -12.15 -22.27
C GLU A 262 -8.67 -11.24 -21.91
N GLN A 263 -8.19 -10.42 -22.85
CA GLN A 263 -7.13 -9.45 -22.58
C GLN A 263 -7.60 -8.35 -21.59
N ILE A 264 -8.81 -7.82 -21.78
CA ILE A 264 -9.44 -6.86 -20.86
C ILE A 264 -9.58 -7.46 -19.46
N ARG A 265 -9.99 -8.74 -19.36
CA ARG A 265 -10.10 -9.45 -18.07
C ARG A 265 -8.76 -9.50 -17.35
N LYS A 266 -7.68 -9.87 -18.05
CA LYS A 266 -6.32 -9.90 -17.49
C LYS A 266 -5.88 -8.53 -16.96
N TRP A 267 -6.06 -7.47 -17.74
CA TRP A 267 -5.74 -6.11 -17.31
C TRP A 267 -6.59 -5.67 -16.11
N SER A 268 -7.89 -6.00 -16.13
CA SER A 268 -8.79 -5.71 -15.01
C SER A 268 -8.37 -6.43 -13.74
N GLU A 269 -7.95 -7.70 -13.82
CA GLU A 269 -7.47 -8.47 -12.67
C GLU A 269 -6.15 -7.93 -12.12
N ALA A 270 -5.22 -7.57 -12.99
CA ALA A 270 -3.98 -6.92 -12.61
C ALA A 270 -4.25 -5.59 -11.88
N TYR A 271 -5.10 -4.73 -12.45
CA TYR A 271 -5.47 -3.46 -11.84
C TYR A 271 -6.17 -3.66 -10.49
N LYS A 272 -7.15 -4.57 -10.42
CA LYS A 272 -7.86 -4.89 -9.17
C LYS A 272 -6.92 -5.39 -8.07
N LYS A 273 -5.85 -6.12 -8.43
CA LYS A 273 -4.83 -6.56 -7.47
C LYS A 273 -4.13 -5.36 -6.83
N SER A 274 -3.74 -4.36 -7.62
CA SER A 274 -3.15 -3.10 -7.14
C SER A 274 -4.13 -2.22 -6.35
N CYS A 275 -5.43 -2.40 -6.55
CA CYS A 275 -6.49 -1.68 -5.83
C CYS A 275 -7.00 -2.35 -4.55
N ARG A 276 -6.47 -3.50 -4.13
CA ARG A 276 -6.99 -4.22 -2.95
C ARG A 276 -6.74 -3.42 -1.67
N LEU A 277 -7.80 -3.29 -0.86
CA LEU A 277 -7.82 -2.64 0.44
C LEU A 277 -7.19 -3.46 1.56
#